data_AF-A0A6V7KIH2-F1
#
_entry.id   AF-A0A6V7KIH2-F1
#
_cell.length_a   1.000
_cell.length_b   1.000
_cell.length_c   1.000
_cell.angle_alpha   90.00
_cell.angle_beta   90.00
_cell.angle_gamma   90.00
#
_symmetry.space_group_name_H-M   'P 1'
#
loop_
_entity.id
_entity.type
_entity.pdbx_description
1 polymer ?
#
loop_
_entity_poly.entity_id
_entity_poly.type
_entity_poly.pdbx_seq_one_letter_code
_entity_poly.pdbx_strand_id
1 'polypeptide(L)'
;VGEIEKELEVQSTSLQRANQLAQVVMQDCHPEDRPAVQELVDEYQLLWQDIKTRVTALRMDLESKERGEVDEAIQVDTLKFEQDSAVQVDTLPRLIRMTSCDAYLMELEAALDECRSALESLEDAIIPEPVAGPGLAASAKHIAKLIGSSQSAIELARHLHGLLIQDEKFDNDTARSAEVDEIGSRYEKILVKARQREQQIREI
;
A
#
# COMPACT_ATOMS: atom_id res chain seq x y z
N VAL A 1 -4.93 -16.50 -3.95
CA VAL A 1 -6.18 -17.30 -4.03
C VAL A 1 -6.61 -17.82 -2.66
N GLY A 2 -5.72 -18.48 -1.89
CA GLY A 2 -6.09 -19.04 -0.58
C GLY A 2 -6.54 -18.06 0.50
N GLU A 3 -6.07 -16.80 0.50
CA GLU A 3 -6.55 -15.78 1.46
C GLU A 3 -8.01 -15.37 1.21
N ILE A 4 -8.39 -15.22 -0.06
CA ILE A 4 -9.77 -14.89 -0.45
C ILE A 4 -10.71 -16.06 -0.12
N GLU A 5 -10.26 -17.31 -0.28
CA GLU A 5 -11.04 -18.49 0.09
C GLU A 5 -11.25 -18.60 1.61
N LYS A 6 -10.19 -18.34 2.37
CA LYS A 6 -10.26 -18.30 3.84
C LYS A 6 -11.21 -17.21 4.33
N GLU A 7 -11.15 -16.03 3.71
CA GLU A 7 -12.07 -14.93 4.03
C GLU A 7 -13.52 -15.26 3.63
N LEU A 8 -13.75 -15.82 2.44
CA LEU A 8 -15.08 -16.30 2.02
C LEU A 8 -15.66 -17.35 2.96
N GLU A 9 -14.82 -18.23 3.51
CA GLU A 9 -15.26 -19.22 4.48
C GLU A 9 -15.63 -18.59 5.83
N VAL A 10 -14.85 -17.61 6.31
CA VAL A 10 -15.20 -16.82 7.49
C VAL A 10 -16.52 -16.07 7.27
N GLN A 11 -16.70 -15.42 6.12
CA GLN A 11 -17.95 -14.72 5.79
C GLN A 11 -19.13 -15.68 5.64
N SER A 12 -18.92 -16.89 5.11
CA SER A 12 -19.93 -17.96 5.04
C SER A 12 -20.45 -18.35 6.44
N THR A 13 -19.55 -18.50 7.42
CA THR A 13 -19.95 -18.80 8.81
C THR A 13 -20.72 -17.65 9.46
N SER A 14 -20.36 -16.40 9.14
CA SER A 14 -21.06 -15.21 9.61
C SER A 14 -22.47 -15.11 9.01
N LEU A 15 -22.61 -15.44 7.73
CA LEU A 15 -23.90 -15.49 7.03
C LEU A 15 -24.82 -16.60 7.58
N GLN A 16 -24.26 -17.75 7.95
CA GLN A 16 -25.01 -18.81 8.63
C GLN A 16 -25.55 -18.37 9.99
N ARG A 17 -24.76 -17.62 10.77
CA ARG A 17 -25.22 -17.03 12.03
C ARG A 17 -26.29 -15.97 11.78
N ALA A 18 -26.14 -15.13 10.76
CA ALA A 18 -27.15 -14.14 10.38
C ALA A 18 -28.48 -14.81 10.00
N ASN A 19 -28.45 -15.91 9.23
CA ASN A 19 -29.63 -16.71 8.89
C ASN A 19 -30.32 -17.28 10.15
N GLN A 20 -29.54 -17.82 11.10
CA GLN A 20 -30.09 -18.34 12.36
C GLN A 20 -30.75 -17.25 13.19
N LEU A 21 -30.12 -16.07 13.29
CA LEU A 21 -30.68 -14.91 13.99
C LEU A 21 -31.94 -14.39 13.29
N ALA A 22 -31.95 -14.30 11.96
CA ALA A 22 -33.11 -13.91 11.19
C ALA A 22 -34.29 -14.87 11.38
N GLN A 23 -34.02 -16.18 11.50
CA GLN A 23 -35.04 -17.19 11.78
C GLN A 23 -35.66 -17.02 13.18
N VAL A 24 -34.86 -16.65 14.19
CA VAL A 24 -35.35 -16.33 15.54
C VAL A 24 -36.19 -15.05 15.49
N VAL A 25 -35.70 -14.00 14.82
CA VAL A 25 -36.43 -12.74 14.65
C VAL A 25 -37.77 -12.95 13.93
N MET A 26 -37.82 -13.82 12.91
CA MET A 26 -39.06 -14.17 12.20
C MET A 26 -40.06 -14.96 13.06
N GLN A 27 -39.60 -15.70 14.07
CA GLN A 27 -40.46 -16.39 15.03
C GLN A 27 -41.04 -15.44 16.08
N ASP A 28 -40.25 -14.42 16.46
CA ASP A 28 -40.60 -13.46 17.51
C ASP A 28 -41.32 -12.21 16.97
N CYS A 29 -41.30 -11.96 15.66
CA CYS A 29 -41.91 -10.76 15.07
C CYS A 29 -43.42 -10.86 14.81
N HIS A 30 -44.06 -9.69 14.75
CA HIS A 30 -45.47 -9.58 14.43
C HIS A 30 -45.76 -10.14 13.01
N PRO A 31 -46.89 -10.82 12.77
CA PRO A 31 -47.21 -11.41 11.46
C PRO A 31 -47.11 -10.46 10.27
N GLU A 32 -47.34 -9.17 10.49
CA GLU A 32 -47.29 -8.13 9.44
C GLU A 32 -45.85 -7.73 9.05
N ASP A 33 -44.86 -7.96 9.92
CA ASP A 33 -43.45 -7.61 9.67
C ASP A 33 -42.66 -8.78 9.07
N ARG A 34 -43.18 -10.01 9.14
CA ARG A 34 -42.59 -11.23 8.55
C ARG A 34 -42.23 -11.09 7.06
N PRO A 35 -43.10 -10.55 6.17
CA PRO A 35 -42.74 -10.43 4.76
C PRO A 35 -41.56 -9.48 4.54
N ALA A 36 -41.48 -8.37 5.29
CA ALA A 36 -40.36 -7.43 5.17
C ALA A 36 -39.04 -8.03 5.68
N VAL A 37 -39.08 -8.78 6.78
CA VAL A 37 -37.89 -9.49 7.30
C VAL A 37 -37.45 -10.59 6.33
N GLN A 38 -38.40 -11.33 5.73
CA GLN A 38 -38.11 -12.36 4.74
C GLN A 38 -37.49 -11.77 3.47
N GLU A 39 -38.01 -10.64 2.97
CA GLU A 39 -37.47 -9.96 1.78
C GLU A 39 -36.01 -9.55 1.99
N LEU A 40 -35.69 -8.97 3.16
CA LEU A 40 -34.30 -8.62 3.50
C LEU A 40 -33.39 -9.85 3.59
N VAL A 41 -33.91 -10.97 4.10
CA VAL A 41 -33.19 -12.24 4.16
C VAL A 41 -32.90 -12.79 2.76
N ASP A 42 -33.88 -12.75 1.90
CA ASP A 42 -33.77 -13.23 0.52
C ASP A 42 -32.78 -12.37 -0.28
N GLU A 43 -32.81 -11.04 -0.11
CA GLU A 43 -31.89 -10.11 -0.79
C GLU A 43 -30.42 -10.40 -0.46
N TYR A 44 -30.06 -10.52 0.82
CA TYR A 44 -28.66 -10.77 1.16
C TYR A 44 -28.22 -12.19 0.79
N GLN A 45 -29.13 -13.18 0.79
CA GLN A 45 -28.82 -14.54 0.34
C GLN A 45 -28.54 -14.59 -1.16
N LEU A 46 -29.35 -13.88 -1.96
CA LEU A 46 -29.12 -13.73 -3.39
C LEU A 46 -27.79 -13.04 -3.69
N LEU A 47 -27.48 -11.96 -2.96
CA LEU A 47 -26.20 -11.26 -3.10
C LEU A 47 -25.01 -12.17 -2.77
N TRP A 48 -25.10 -12.95 -1.70
CA TRP A 48 -24.07 -13.93 -1.34
C TRP A 48 -23.88 -15.00 -2.42
N GLN A 49 -24.98 -15.48 -3.01
CA GLN A 49 -24.93 -16.44 -4.10
C GLN A 49 -24.28 -15.85 -5.36
N ASP A 50 -24.56 -14.59 -5.70
CA ASP A 50 -23.90 -13.90 -6.83
C ASP A 50 -22.39 -13.80 -6.61
N ILE A 51 -21.98 -13.31 -5.43
CA ILE A 51 -20.57 -13.18 -5.07
C ILE A 51 -19.86 -14.54 -5.19
N LYS A 52 -20.44 -15.60 -4.62
CA LYS A 52 -19.87 -16.95 -4.67
C LYS A 52 -19.75 -17.46 -6.12
N THR A 53 -20.78 -17.24 -6.94
CA THR A 53 -20.77 -17.61 -8.36
C THR A 53 -19.64 -16.91 -9.12
N ARG A 54 -19.52 -15.60 -8.96
CA ARG A 54 -18.52 -14.78 -9.66
C ARG A 54 -17.10 -15.12 -9.25
N VAL A 55 -16.87 -15.35 -7.96
CA VAL A 55 -15.55 -15.80 -7.47
C VAL A 55 -15.19 -17.17 -8.05
N THR A 56 -16.15 -18.10 -8.10
CA THR A 56 -15.92 -19.43 -8.66
C THR A 56 -15.63 -19.37 -10.17
N ALA A 57 -16.35 -18.52 -10.92
CA ALA A 57 -16.11 -18.31 -12.35
C ALA A 57 -14.71 -17.72 -12.59
N LEU A 58 -14.33 -16.69 -11.84
CA LEU A 58 -13.00 -16.09 -11.92
C LEU A 58 -11.89 -17.10 -11.60
N ARG A 59 -12.14 -18.02 -10.68
CA ARG A 59 -11.22 -19.12 -10.36
C ARG A 59 -11.08 -20.09 -11.54
N MET A 60 -12.18 -20.51 -12.17
CA MET A 60 -12.11 -21.38 -13.35
C MET A 60 -11.38 -20.70 -14.51
N ASP A 61 -11.55 -19.39 -14.68
CA ASP A 61 -10.82 -18.60 -15.67
C ASP A 61 -9.32 -18.49 -15.36
N LEU A 62 -8.94 -18.44 -14.07
CA LEU A 62 -7.54 -18.47 -13.63
C LEU A 62 -6.91 -19.86 -13.85
N GLU A 63 -7.58 -20.94 -13.42
CA GLU A 63 -7.11 -22.32 -13.58
C GLU A 63 -7.00 -22.73 -15.06
N SER A 64 -7.91 -22.24 -15.92
CA SER A 64 -7.85 -22.51 -17.37
C SER A 64 -6.71 -21.76 -18.06
N LYS A 65 -6.38 -20.54 -17.63
CA LYS A 65 -5.20 -19.81 -18.08
C LYS A 65 -3.91 -20.50 -17.63
N GLU A 66 -3.85 -20.98 -16.38
CA GLU A 66 -2.71 -21.76 -15.88
C GLU A 66 -2.50 -23.07 -16.66
N ARG A 67 -3.57 -23.76 -17.10
CA ARG A 67 -3.43 -24.97 -17.93
C ARG A 67 -3.05 -24.69 -19.38
N GLY A 68 -3.48 -23.56 -19.95
CA GLY A 68 -3.07 -23.13 -21.30
C GLY A 68 -1.59 -22.75 -21.39
N GLU A 69 -1.03 -22.18 -20.32
CA GLU A 69 0.39 -21.78 -20.24
C GLU A 69 1.37 -22.97 -20.11
N VAL A 70 0.91 -24.15 -19.66
CA VAL A 70 1.76 -25.34 -19.46
C VAL A 70 1.97 -26.12 -20.76
N ASP A 71 1.00 -26.13 -21.68
CA ASP A 71 1.05 -26.95 -22.91
C ASP A 71 1.84 -26.25 -24.05
N GLU A 72 1.95 -24.93 -24.03
CA GLU A 72 2.78 -24.18 -25.00
C GLU A 72 4.28 -24.13 -24.63
N ALA A 73 4.66 -24.57 -23.42
CA ALA A 73 6.02 -24.47 -22.91
C ALA A 73 6.94 -25.67 -23.26
N ILE A 74 6.48 -26.65 -24.04
CA ILE A 74 7.26 -27.86 -24.38
C ILE A 74 7.39 -28.03 -25.90
N GLN A 75 8.06 -27.10 -26.57
CA GLN A 75 8.74 -27.42 -27.82
C GLN A 75 10.09 -26.72 -27.91
N VAL A 76 11.09 -27.38 -27.32
CA VAL A 76 12.49 -26.96 -27.38
C VAL A 76 13.15 -27.70 -28.54
N ASP A 77 13.12 -27.12 -29.74
CA ASP A 77 14.12 -27.43 -30.76
C ASP A 77 15.19 -26.34 -30.72
N THR A 78 16.13 -26.52 -29.81
CA THR A 78 17.44 -25.89 -29.89
C THR A 78 18.11 -26.35 -31.18
N LEU A 79 18.23 -25.45 -32.18
CA LEU A 79 19.38 -25.28 -33.09
C LEU A 79 19.01 -24.35 -34.25
N LYS A 80 19.34 -23.06 -34.15
CA LYS A 80 20.26 -22.34 -35.06
C LYS A 80 20.26 -20.84 -34.74
N PHE A 81 21.47 -20.32 -34.62
CA PHE A 81 21.83 -18.95 -34.28
C PHE A 81 21.51 -17.96 -35.42
N GLU A 82 21.37 -16.69 -35.00
CA GLU A 82 21.46 -15.42 -35.75
C GLU A 82 20.20 -14.90 -36.46
N GLN A 83 19.43 -14.11 -35.71
CA GLN A 83 19.05 -12.75 -36.12
C GLN A 83 18.76 -11.91 -34.87
N ASP A 84 19.40 -10.73 -34.78
CA ASP A 84 19.20 -9.75 -33.72
C ASP A 84 17.71 -9.39 -33.59
N SER A 85 17.05 -9.95 -32.58
CA SER A 85 15.82 -9.42 -32.03
C SER A 85 16.03 -9.36 -30.53
N ALA A 86 16.01 -8.14 -29.98
CA ALA A 86 16.23 -7.88 -28.58
C ALA A 86 15.31 -8.78 -27.72
N VAL A 87 15.92 -9.78 -27.09
CA VAL A 87 15.27 -10.64 -26.11
C VAL A 87 15.09 -9.81 -24.85
N GLN A 88 13.89 -9.27 -24.65
CA GLN A 88 13.49 -8.76 -23.35
C GLN A 88 13.35 -9.98 -22.43
N VAL A 89 14.36 -10.16 -21.58
CA VAL A 89 14.29 -11.11 -20.47
C VAL A 89 13.33 -10.53 -19.46
N ASP A 90 12.22 -11.21 -19.22
CA ASP A 90 11.28 -10.82 -18.16
C ASP A 90 11.93 -11.13 -16.81
N THR A 91 12.66 -10.16 -16.27
CA THR A 91 13.41 -10.27 -15.00
C THR A 91 12.56 -9.95 -13.78
N LEU A 92 11.26 -9.65 -13.96
CA LEU A 92 10.38 -9.33 -12.85
C LEU A 92 9.90 -10.62 -12.17
N PRO A 93 10.18 -10.81 -10.85
CA PRO A 93 9.59 -11.90 -10.09
C PRO A 93 8.06 -11.84 -10.19
N ARG A 94 7.39 -13.01 -10.22
CA ARG A 94 5.91 -13.11 -10.16
C ARG A 94 5.41 -12.56 -8.82
N LEU A 95 5.34 -11.25 -8.70
CA LEU A 95 4.74 -10.53 -7.59
C LEU A 95 3.27 -10.97 -7.50
N ILE A 96 2.85 -11.35 -6.29
CA ILE A 96 1.44 -11.38 -5.90
C ILE A 96 0.83 -10.10 -6.46
N ARG A 97 -0.24 -10.18 -7.27
CA ARG A 97 -0.86 -9.04 -7.95
C ARG A 97 -1.29 -7.97 -6.92
N MET A 98 -0.36 -7.14 -6.46
CA MET A 98 -0.63 -5.75 -6.13
C MET A 98 -1.03 -5.13 -7.45
N THR A 99 -2.21 -4.52 -7.51
CA THR A 99 -2.42 -3.56 -8.59
C THR A 99 -1.32 -2.50 -8.44
N SER A 100 -0.85 -1.89 -9.54
CA SER A 100 0.22 -0.88 -9.45
C SER A 100 -0.11 0.22 -8.43
N CYS A 101 -1.40 0.48 -8.22
CA CYS A 101 -1.93 1.38 -7.21
C CYS A 101 -1.72 0.90 -5.77
N ASP A 102 -1.98 -0.36 -5.45
CA ASP A 102 -1.72 -0.93 -4.11
C ASP A 102 -0.22 -0.90 -3.79
N ALA A 103 0.62 -1.08 -4.81
CA ALA A 103 2.06 -0.93 -4.69
C ALA A 103 2.46 0.51 -4.33
N TYR A 104 1.92 1.51 -5.04
CA TYR A 104 2.21 2.91 -4.74
C TYR A 104 1.69 3.35 -3.37
N LEU A 105 0.55 2.83 -2.90
CA LEU A 105 0.05 3.12 -1.56
C LEU A 105 0.96 2.54 -0.47
N MET A 106 1.40 1.29 -0.64
CA MET A 106 2.31 0.64 0.28
C MET A 106 3.70 1.31 0.28
N GLU A 107 4.21 1.70 -0.88
CA GLU A 107 5.45 2.47 -1.02
C GLU A 107 5.32 3.87 -0.41
N LEU A 108 4.17 4.54 -0.58
CA LEU A 108 3.91 5.85 0.02
C LEU A 108 3.92 5.75 1.56
N GLU A 109 3.27 4.74 2.12
CA GLU A 109 3.28 4.49 3.56
C GLU A 109 4.70 4.27 4.09
N ALA A 110 5.48 3.41 3.42
CA ALA A 110 6.88 3.20 3.78
C ALA A 110 7.72 4.48 3.67
N ALA A 111 7.53 5.29 2.63
CA ALA A 111 8.22 6.56 2.45
C ALA A 111 7.85 7.60 3.52
N LEU A 112 6.58 7.63 3.96
CA LEU A 112 6.13 8.50 5.04
C LEU A 112 6.74 8.10 6.39
N ASP A 113 6.86 6.80 6.66
CA ASP A 113 7.53 6.30 7.87
C ASP A 113 9.05 6.59 7.84
N GLU A 114 9.69 6.44 6.67
CA GLU A 114 11.08 6.85 6.49
C GLU A 114 11.26 8.36 6.69
N CYS A 115 10.34 9.18 6.19
CA CYS A 115 10.35 10.62 6.44
C CYS A 115 10.28 10.93 7.94
N ARG A 116 9.35 10.28 8.68
CA ARG A 116 9.21 10.48 10.13
C ARG A 116 10.51 10.15 10.86
N SER A 117 11.10 8.99 10.57
CA SER A 117 12.36 8.56 11.20
C SER A 117 13.54 9.48 10.84
N ALA A 118 13.62 9.94 9.59
CA ALA A 118 14.65 10.87 9.15
C ALA A 118 14.50 12.24 9.82
N LEU A 119 13.27 12.73 9.99
CA LEU A 119 12.99 13.99 10.69
C LEU A 119 13.30 13.91 12.18
N GLU A 120 12.94 12.82 12.85
CA GLU A 120 13.31 12.57 14.25
C GLU A 120 14.84 12.56 14.44
N SER A 121 15.55 11.83 13.57
CA SER A 121 17.01 11.79 13.60
C SER A 121 17.64 13.17 13.39
N LEU A 122 17.07 13.98 12.48
CA LEU A 122 17.53 15.34 12.23
C LEU A 122 17.24 16.26 13.43
N GLU A 123 16.05 16.16 14.03
CA GLU A 123 15.69 16.89 15.24
C GLU A 123 16.63 16.56 16.41
N ASP A 124 16.91 15.28 16.64
CA ASP A 124 17.84 14.84 17.68
C ASP A 124 19.25 15.36 17.47
N ALA A 125 19.72 15.39 16.21
CA ALA A 125 21.05 15.91 15.88
C ALA A 125 21.18 17.43 16.09
N ILE A 126 20.08 18.19 16.03
CA ILE A 126 20.08 19.66 16.22
C ILE A 126 19.76 20.08 17.67
N ILE A 127 19.41 19.18 18.58
CA ILE A 127 19.20 19.53 19.99
C ILE A 127 20.51 19.94 20.69
N PRO A 128 21.61 19.16 20.63
CA PRO A 128 22.81 19.42 21.41
C PRO A 128 23.54 20.69 20.98
N GLU A 129 23.80 21.60 21.92
CA GLU A 129 24.50 22.86 21.65
C GLU A 129 25.93 22.58 21.15
N PRO A 130 26.40 23.28 20.11
CA PRO A 130 27.71 22.99 19.54
C PRO A 130 28.84 23.38 20.50
N VAL A 131 29.70 22.42 20.83
CA VAL A 131 30.85 22.60 21.72
C VAL A 131 32.14 22.56 20.91
N ALA A 132 33.03 23.52 21.14
CA ALA A 132 34.35 23.55 20.51
C ALA A 132 35.14 22.27 20.86
N GLY A 133 35.61 21.56 19.83
CA GLY A 133 36.40 20.34 20.01
C GLY A 133 36.49 19.47 18.75
N PRO A 134 37.19 18.34 18.82
CA PRO A 134 37.46 17.47 17.67
C PRO A 134 36.19 16.92 17.00
N GLY A 135 35.08 16.81 17.75
CA GLY A 135 33.80 16.29 17.26
C GLY A 135 32.94 17.30 16.48
N LEU A 136 33.28 18.60 16.52
CA LEU A 136 32.46 19.67 15.94
C LEU A 136 32.29 19.51 14.42
N ALA A 137 33.39 19.22 13.71
CA ALA A 137 33.36 18.98 12.27
C ALA A 137 32.60 17.70 11.89
N ALA A 138 32.62 16.68 12.75
CA ALA A 138 31.86 15.44 12.54
C ALA A 138 30.35 15.69 12.72
N SER A 139 29.97 16.47 13.73
CA SER A 139 28.59 16.89 13.96
C SER A 139 28.04 17.70 12.79
N ALA A 140 28.79 18.67 12.26
CA ALA A 140 28.38 19.44 11.08
C ALA A 140 28.11 18.54 9.86
N LYS A 141 29.03 17.60 9.57
CA LYS A 141 28.86 16.64 8.47
C LYS A 141 27.66 15.72 8.70
N HIS A 142 27.40 15.32 9.94
CA HIS A 142 26.28 14.48 10.29
C HIS A 142 24.94 15.20 10.06
N ILE A 143 24.81 16.45 10.52
CA ILE A 143 23.63 17.30 10.27
C ILE A 143 23.42 17.49 8.76
N ALA A 144 24.47 17.83 8.01
CA ALA A 144 24.37 17.99 6.55
C ALA A 144 23.88 16.72 5.84
N LYS A 145 24.35 15.54 6.29
CA LYS A 145 23.90 14.24 5.77
C LYS A 145 22.43 13.99 6.08
N LEU A 146 22.00 14.27 7.32
CA LEU A 146 20.61 14.10 7.74
C LEU A 146 19.68 15.04 6.97
N ILE A 147 20.07 16.30 6.74
CA ILE A 147 19.31 17.24 5.88
C ILE A 147 19.07 16.63 4.50
N GLY A 148 20.12 16.11 3.85
CA GLY A 148 20.01 15.51 2.51
C GLY A 148 19.14 14.24 2.51
N SER A 149 19.27 13.40 3.53
CA SER A 149 18.45 12.19 3.68
C SER A 149 16.97 12.52 3.86
N SER A 150 16.65 13.46 4.76
CA SER A 150 15.27 13.92 4.98
C SER A 150 14.68 14.55 3.72
N GLN A 151 15.47 15.34 2.99
CA GLN A 151 15.02 15.95 1.73
C GLN A 151 14.65 14.87 0.71
N SER A 152 15.52 13.89 0.49
CA SER A 152 15.30 12.82 -0.48
C SER A 152 14.06 11.99 -0.14
N ALA A 153 13.84 11.67 1.14
CA ALA A 153 12.67 10.91 1.57
C ALA A 153 11.37 11.67 1.31
N ILE A 154 11.34 12.98 1.58
CA ILE A 154 10.16 13.83 1.36
C ILE A 154 9.86 14.02 -0.12
N GLU A 155 10.90 14.17 -0.95
CA GLU A 155 10.74 14.24 -2.40
C GLU A 155 10.15 12.94 -2.96
N LEU A 156 10.57 11.78 -2.44
CA LEU A 156 9.98 10.49 -2.80
C LEU A 156 8.51 10.39 -2.38
N ALA A 157 8.18 10.75 -1.14
CA ALA A 157 6.79 10.73 -0.66
C ALA A 157 5.89 11.65 -1.50
N ARG A 158 6.36 12.85 -1.85
CA ARG A 158 5.64 13.78 -2.74
C ARG A 158 5.47 13.22 -4.15
N HIS A 159 6.48 12.52 -4.68
CA HIS A 159 6.39 11.91 -6.00
C HIS A 159 5.34 10.79 -6.03
N LEU A 160 5.39 9.86 -5.07
CA LEU A 160 4.44 8.76 -4.95
C LEU A 160 3.01 9.28 -4.75
N HIS A 161 2.84 10.29 -3.89
CA HIS A 161 1.56 10.99 -3.72
C HIS A 161 1.08 11.60 -5.05
N GLY A 162 1.95 12.28 -5.77
CA GLY A 162 1.67 12.87 -7.09
C GLY A 162 1.18 11.84 -8.12
N LEU A 163 1.79 10.65 -8.15
CA LEU A 163 1.38 9.55 -9.02
C LEU A 163 -0.03 9.03 -8.68
N LEU A 164 -0.38 8.99 -7.40
CA LEU A 164 -1.68 8.51 -6.93
C LEU A 164 -2.82 9.48 -7.27
N ILE A 165 -2.57 10.80 -7.21
CA ILE A 165 -3.59 11.82 -7.49
C ILE A 165 -3.73 12.16 -8.98
N GLN A 166 -2.67 11.99 -9.80
CA GLN A 166 -2.69 12.37 -11.22
C GLN A 166 -3.70 11.60 -12.06
N ASP A 167 -4.03 10.38 -11.65
CA ASP A 167 -4.95 9.51 -12.39
C ASP A 167 -6.43 9.65 -11.96
N GLU A 168 -6.76 10.57 -11.04
CA GLU A 168 -8.10 10.73 -10.39
C GLU A 168 -8.68 9.41 -9.82
N LYS A 169 -7.85 8.38 -9.68
CA LYS A 169 -8.24 7.05 -9.18
C LYS A 169 -8.43 7.01 -7.67
N PHE A 170 -7.90 8.00 -6.95
CA PHE A 170 -7.91 8.08 -5.50
C PHE A 170 -8.36 9.45 -5.02
N ASP A 171 -9.16 9.47 -3.96
CA ASP A 171 -9.48 10.69 -3.24
C ASP A 171 -8.28 11.16 -2.39
N ASN A 172 -8.32 12.42 -1.95
CA ASN A 172 -7.23 13.03 -1.19
C ASN A 172 -6.93 12.29 0.13
N ASP A 173 -7.93 11.63 0.70
CA ASP A 173 -7.80 10.86 1.95
C ASP A 173 -7.06 9.54 1.69
N THR A 174 -7.39 8.80 0.63
CA THR A 174 -6.70 7.56 0.28
C THR A 174 -5.26 7.82 -0.17
N ALA A 175 -4.99 8.96 -0.80
CA ALA A 175 -3.64 9.38 -1.19
C ALA A 175 -2.82 10.00 -0.03
N ARG A 176 -3.35 10.02 1.20
CA ARG A 176 -2.70 10.59 2.41
C ARG A 176 -2.17 12.02 2.23
N SER A 177 -2.90 12.85 1.46
CA SER A 177 -2.46 14.21 1.09
C SER A 177 -2.12 15.06 2.32
N ALA A 178 -2.97 14.99 3.34
CA ALA A 178 -2.78 15.74 4.59
C ALA A 178 -1.48 15.35 5.31
N GLU A 179 -1.12 14.05 5.34
CA GLU A 179 0.13 13.59 5.98
C GLU A 179 1.36 14.06 5.19
N VAL A 180 1.31 14.01 3.86
CA VAL A 180 2.40 14.47 2.98
C VAL A 180 2.65 15.97 3.17
N ASP A 181 1.59 16.77 3.24
CA ASP A 181 1.65 18.21 3.47
C ASP A 181 2.15 18.54 4.89
N GLU A 182 1.69 17.80 5.90
CA GLU A 182 2.13 17.95 7.28
C GLU A 182 3.63 17.66 7.43
N ILE A 183 4.11 16.53 6.89
CA ILE A 183 5.52 16.14 6.93
C ILE A 183 6.38 17.17 6.17
N GLY A 184 5.93 17.61 4.99
CA GLY A 184 6.59 18.67 4.25
C GLY A 184 6.73 19.97 5.05
N SER A 185 5.64 20.40 5.68
CA SER A 185 5.62 21.61 6.54
C SER A 185 6.50 21.46 7.78
N ARG A 186 6.53 20.27 8.39
CA ARG A 186 7.40 19.96 9.54
C ARG A 186 8.87 20.03 9.13
N TYR A 187 9.22 19.44 7.99
CA TYR A 187 10.58 19.50 7.47
C TYR A 187 11.07 20.92 7.22
N GLU A 188 10.26 21.78 6.59
CA GLU A 188 10.65 23.18 6.35
C GLU A 188 10.98 23.90 7.67
N LYS A 189 10.21 23.68 8.73
CA LYS A 189 10.47 24.23 10.06
C LYS A 189 11.77 23.69 10.67
N ILE A 190 12.04 22.39 10.55
CA ILE A 190 13.26 21.75 11.06
C ILE A 190 14.47 22.22 10.24
N LEU A 191 14.34 22.35 8.92
CA LEU A 191 15.39 22.75 8.01
C LEU A 191 15.94 24.14 8.37
N VAL A 192 15.07 25.09 8.70
CA VAL A 192 15.50 26.42 9.18
C VAL A 192 16.39 26.29 10.41
N LYS A 193 15.98 25.49 11.41
CA LYS A 193 16.76 25.27 12.63
C LYS A 193 18.07 24.55 12.34
N ALA A 194 18.06 23.55 11.47
CA ALA A 194 19.25 22.78 11.09
C ALA A 194 20.28 23.67 10.36
N ARG A 195 19.83 24.54 9.44
CA ARG A 195 20.70 25.52 8.77
C ARG A 195 21.27 26.55 9.73
N GLN A 196 20.47 27.03 10.69
CA GLN A 196 20.97 27.89 11.76
C GLN A 196 22.05 27.18 12.59
N ARG A 197 21.85 25.89 12.92
CA ARG A 197 22.84 25.09 13.65
C ARG A 197 24.13 24.88 12.84
N GLU A 198 24.03 24.59 11.54
CA GLU A 198 25.22 24.52 10.67
C GLU A 198 26.00 25.85 10.65
N GLN A 199 25.30 26.98 10.63
CA GLN A 199 25.93 28.29 10.65
C GLN A 199 26.61 28.57 11.99
N GLN A 200 25.96 28.26 13.11
CA GLN A 200 26.57 28.37 14.46
C GLN A 200 27.85 27.54 14.56
N ILE A 201 27.84 26.31 14.03
CA ILE A 201 29.04 25.46 14.05
C ILE A 201 30.18 26.05 13.22
N ARG A 202 29.89 26.76 12.11
CA ARG A 202 30.92 27.41 11.29
C ARG A 202 31.54 28.65 11.95
N GLU A 203 30.85 29.26 12.90
CA GLU A 203 31.26 30.47 13.60
C GLU A 203 32.10 30.20 14.87
N ILE A 204 32.16 28.94 15.31
CA ILE A 204 32.98 28.45 16.45
C ILE A 204 34.38 28.08 15.96
#